data_AF-A0AAE6P2Z9-F1
#
_entry.id   AF-A0AAE6P2Z9-F1
#
_cell.length_a   1.000
_cell.length_b   1.000
_cell.length_c   1.000
_cell.angle_alpha   90.00
_cell.angle_beta   90.00
_cell.angle_gamma   90.00
#
_symmetry.space_group_name_H-M   'P 1'
#
loop_
_entity.id
_entity.type
_entity.pdbx_description
1 polymer ?
#
loop_
_entity_poly.entity_id
_entity_poly.type
_entity_poly.pdbx_seq_one_letter_code
_entity_poly.pdbx_strand_id
1 'polypeptide(L)'
;MNFPSLGVAYYIDLHCRNKEIPQNSVAAVSIDRKKIAELIQQRKVKISSFLDRVGLSTSRYYRWINYEIDIPFEYIFGIKKLLGISDEEFLALLSPSTDELIDTLALASFYNTYSYNPDKLETILNRLDKYRLQLTSPFFKVYTYTQIISQIARKQKPDVSSFFKNNDKYFQYCDDLTDFDIYLNILNLNLKRSLFPGKQINSDFLVSQKILSGLKSNDLDRIYVYWGCAIDFVMNFYINHQADQAIDFLKQVYQAINTSGAMDDHLRNCYEQIGKLLTNKVTFPSFSQSILQSQPVFNYENDFWNEIHNFIKMNIN
;
A
#
# COMPACT_ATOMS: atom_id res chain seq x y z
N MET A 1 -13.70 12.20 10.24
CA MET A 1 -13.15 11.20 9.31
C MET A 1 -11.85 11.74 8.74
N ASN A 2 -10.92 10.85 8.39
CA ASN A 2 -9.66 11.26 7.75
C ASN A 2 -9.89 11.51 6.25
N PHE A 3 -8.99 12.26 5.61
CA PHE A 3 -9.05 12.57 4.19
C PHE A 3 -8.79 11.28 3.38
N PRO A 4 -9.54 11.02 2.30
CA PRO A 4 -9.49 9.74 1.57
C PRO A 4 -8.20 9.61 0.75
N SER A 5 -7.81 8.37 0.43
CA SER A 5 -6.70 8.06 -0.47
C SER A 5 -7.13 7.04 -1.52
N LEU A 6 -6.95 7.39 -2.80
CA LEU A 6 -7.27 6.51 -3.92
C LEU A 6 -6.24 5.36 -4.02
N GLY A 7 -4.96 5.62 -3.74
CA GLY A 7 -3.94 4.58 -3.69
C GLY A 7 -4.25 3.48 -2.65
N VAL A 8 -4.75 3.88 -1.47
CA VAL A 8 -5.22 2.93 -0.46
C VAL A 8 -6.48 2.19 -0.90
N ALA A 9 -7.45 2.89 -1.50
CA ALA A 9 -8.68 2.27 -2.01
C ALA A 9 -8.37 1.13 -3.00
N TYR A 10 -7.52 1.39 -3.99
CA TYR A 10 -7.12 0.40 -4.97
C TYR A 10 -6.30 -0.73 -4.36
N TYR A 11 -5.41 -0.41 -3.42
CA TYR A 11 -4.66 -1.46 -2.70
C TYR A 11 -5.58 -2.42 -1.95
N ILE A 12 -6.62 -1.91 -1.28
CA ILE A 12 -7.59 -2.74 -0.56
C ILE A 12 -8.37 -3.64 -1.55
N ASP A 13 -8.81 -3.10 -2.68
CA ASP A 13 -9.56 -3.86 -3.68
C ASP A 13 -8.70 -4.94 -4.37
N LEU A 14 -7.41 -4.68 -4.58
CA LEU A 14 -6.52 -5.60 -5.29
C LEU A 14 -5.87 -6.62 -4.34
N HIS A 15 -5.35 -6.18 -3.20
CA HIS A 15 -4.50 -6.98 -2.31
C HIS A 15 -5.18 -7.39 -0.99
N CYS A 16 -6.13 -6.61 -0.47
CA CYS A 16 -6.82 -6.91 0.80
C CYS A 16 -8.30 -7.29 0.59
N ARG A 17 -8.64 -8.08 -0.43
CA ARG A 17 -10.04 -8.36 -0.84
C ARG A 17 -10.95 -8.83 0.31
N ASN A 18 -10.45 -9.74 1.14
CA ASN A 18 -11.18 -10.30 2.29
C ASN A 18 -11.19 -9.36 3.50
N LYS A 19 -10.40 -8.28 3.48
CA LYS A 19 -10.26 -7.27 4.54
C LYS A 19 -9.89 -7.89 5.89
N GLU A 20 -9.23 -9.04 5.85
CA GLU A 20 -8.73 -9.72 7.03
C GLU A 20 -7.52 -8.97 7.57
N ILE A 21 -7.54 -8.67 8.87
CA ILE A 21 -6.40 -8.04 9.52
C ILE A 21 -5.29 -9.10 9.58
N PRO A 22 -4.08 -8.82 9.05
CA PRO A 22 -2.95 -9.74 9.11
C PRO A 22 -2.66 -10.18 10.53
N GLN A 23 -2.32 -11.45 10.72
CA GLN A 23 -1.78 -11.91 11.99
C GLN A 23 -0.32 -11.45 12.05
N ASN A 24 -0.03 -10.32 12.72
CA ASN A 24 1.33 -9.75 12.87
C ASN A 24 2.34 -10.83 13.27
N SER A 25 2.94 -11.52 12.30
CA SER A 25 3.72 -12.72 12.53
C SER A 25 5.18 -12.30 12.62
N VAL A 26 5.89 -12.85 13.61
CA VAL A 26 7.34 -12.66 13.67
C VAL A 26 7.88 -13.32 12.41
N ALA A 27 8.49 -12.51 11.53
CA ALA A 27 9.00 -12.87 10.19
C ALA A 27 9.51 -14.32 10.06
N ALA A 28 8.58 -15.25 9.84
CA ALA A 28 8.85 -16.40 9.01
C ALA A 28 8.54 -15.90 7.61
N VAL A 29 9.55 -15.80 6.75
CA VAL A 29 9.32 -15.72 5.31
C VAL A 29 8.34 -16.85 5.02
N SER A 30 7.06 -16.52 4.77
CA SER A 30 6.01 -17.50 4.63
C SER A 30 6.23 -18.14 3.27
N ILE A 31 7.08 -19.15 3.23
CA ILE A 31 7.26 -19.94 2.03
C ILE A 31 6.07 -20.90 1.97
N ASP A 32 5.47 -21.07 0.80
CA ASP A 32 4.48 -22.11 0.56
C ASP A 32 5.15 -23.49 0.66
N ARG A 33 5.23 -23.98 1.90
CA ARG A 33 5.94 -25.23 2.25
C ARG A 33 5.26 -26.43 1.61
N LYS A 34 3.95 -26.35 1.39
CA LYS A 34 3.17 -27.41 0.73
C LYS A 34 3.50 -27.47 -0.75
N LYS A 35 3.54 -26.32 -1.43
CA LYS A 35 3.91 -26.25 -2.85
C LYS A 35 5.36 -26.67 -3.08
N ILE A 36 6.28 -26.35 -2.18
CA ILE A 36 7.64 -26.92 -2.21
C ILE A 36 7.63 -28.44 -2.05
N ALA A 37 6.83 -28.98 -1.14
CA ALA A 37 6.71 -30.43 -0.96
C ALA A 37 6.18 -31.11 -2.22
N GLU A 38 5.18 -30.52 -2.88
CA GLU A 38 4.64 -30.99 -4.15
C GLU A 38 5.72 -30.99 -5.25
N LEU A 39 6.50 -29.90 -5.38
CA LEU A 39 7.61 -29.82 -6.35
C LEU A 39 8.68 -30.90 -6.11
N ILE A 40 9.00 -31.19 -4.84
CA ILE A 40 9.94 -32.26 -4.49
C ILE A 40 9.37 -33.64 -4.88
N GLN A 41 8.09 -33.88 -4.63
CA GLN A 41 7.43 -35.14 -5.00
C GLN A 41 7.38 -35.34 -6.52
N GLN A 42 7.13 -34.27 -7.29
CA GLN A 42 7.10 -34.30 -8.75
C GLN A 42 8.45 -34.67 -9.39
N ARG A 43 9.57 -34.40 -8.71
CA ARG A 43 10.92 -34.76 -9.19
C ARG A 43 11.16 -36.27 -9.23
N LYS A 44 10.26 -37.11 -8.69
CA LYS A 44 10.38 -38.58 -8.62
C LYS A 44 11.68 -39.06 -7.98
N VAL A 45 12.28 -38.25 -7.11
CA VAL A 45 13.46 -38.62 -6.31
C VAL A 45 13.01 -39.01 -4.92
N LYS A 46 13.65 -40.02 -4.31
CA LYS A 46 13.39 -40.38 -2.92
C LYS A 46 13.67 -39.18 -2.02
N ILE A 47 12.68 -38.76 -1.22
CA ILE A 47 12.76 -37.58 -0.34
C ILE A 47 14.03 -37.63 0.52
N SER A 48 14.37 -38.78 1.11
CA SER A 48 15.59 -38.89 1.93
C SER A 48 16.86 -38.51 1.16
N SER A 49 17.02 -39.00 -0.08
CA SER A 49 18.18 -38.68 -0.93
C SER A 49 18.21 -37.21 -1.34
N PHE A 50 17.05 -36.61 -1.59
CA PHE A 50 16.96 -35.19 -1.85
C PHE A 50 17.42 -34.38 -0.64
N LEU A 51 16.90 -34.70 0.55
CA LEU A 51 17.19 -33.98 1.79
C LEU A 51 18.64 -34.15 2.25
N ASP A 52 19.24 -35.33 2.05
CA ASP A 52 20.66 -35.58 2.33
C ASP A 52 21.56 -34.63 1.52
N ARG A 53 21.20 -34.32 0.27
CA ARG A 53 21.93 -33.35 -0.57
C ARG A 53 21.79 -31.90 -0.10
N VAL A 54 20.70 -31.58 0.59
CA VAL A 54 20.51 -30.26 1.24
C VAL A 54 21.21 -30.22 2.61
N GLY A 55 21.51 -31.38 3.21
CA GLY A 55 21.97 -31.48 4.59
C GLY A 55 20.83 -31.35 5.62
N LEU A 56 19.58 -31.55 5.21
CA LEU A 56 18.40 -31.44 6.07
C LEU A 56 17.93 -32.83 6.50
N SER A 57 17.63 -33.05 7.78
CA SER A 57 17.09 -34.35 8.22
C SER A 57 15.62 -34.52 7.82
N THR A 58 15.22 -35.75 7.52
CA THR A 58 13.83 -36.09 7.16
C THR A 58 12.82 -35.64 8.21
N SER A 59 13.13 -35.80 9.50
CA SER A 59 12.28 -35.33 10.59
C SER A 59 12.13 -33.81 10.57
N ARG A 60 13.24 -33.08 10.44
CA ARG A 60 13.22 -31.60 10.41
C ARG A 60 12.44 -31.08 9.20
N TYR A 61 12.57 -31.72 8.05
CA TYR A 61 11.80 -31.41 6.85
C TYR A 61 10.28 -31.57 7.05
N TYR A 62 9.82 -32.69 7.58
CA TYR A 62 8.37 -32.90 7.78
C TYR A 62 7.79 -31.94 8.82
N ARG A 63 8.52 -31.69 9.91
CA ARG A 63 8.13 -30.67 10.90
C ARG A 63 8.06 -29.27 10.29
N TRP A 64 8.99 -28.95 9.39
CA TRP A 64 8.95 -27.69 8.65
C TRP A 64 7.72 -27.61 7.73
N ILE A 65 7.44 -28.62 6.91
CA ILE A 65 6.26 -28.66 6.03
C ILE A 65 4.95 -28.52 6.80
N ASN A 66 4.88 -29.14 7.99
CA ASN A 66 3.71 -29.10 8.86
C ASN A 66 3.62 -27.82 9.71
N TYR A 67 4.44 -26.80 9.44
CA TYR A 67 4.45 -25.54 10.16
C TYR A 67 4.79 -25.65 11.65
N GLU A 68 5.48 -26.71 12.07
CA GLU A 68 5.86 -26.91 13.47
C GLU A 68 7.17 -26.20 13.84
N ILE A 69 8.05 -26.00 12.86
CA ILE A 69 9.35 -25.33 13.03
C ILE A 69 9.70 -24.51 11.79
N ASP A 70 10.61 -23.56 11.96
CA ASP A 70 11.32 -22.93 10.85
C ASP A 70 12.67 -23.62 10.61
N ILE A 71 13.15 -23.50 9.37
CA ILE A 71 14.50 -23.94 8.99
C ILE A 71 15.33 -22.73 8.57
N PRO A 72 16.65 -22.76 8.80
CA PRO A 72 17.54 -21.71 8.33
C PRO A 72 17.42 -21.48 6.81
N PHE A 73 17.61 -20.22 6.40
CA PHE A 73 17.41 -19.76 5.03
C PHE A 73 18.30 -20.48 4.01
N GLU A 74 19.49 -20.90 4.44
CA GLU A 74 20.45 -21.65 3.63
C GLU A 74 19.86 -22.98 3.17
N TYR A 75 19.07 -23.67 4.00
CA TYR A 75 18.41 -24.91 3.61
C TYR A 75 17.32 -24.65 2.57
N ILE A 76 16.59 -23.55 2.68
CA ILE A 76 15.58 -23.13 1.69
C ILE A 76 16.25 -22.87 0.34
N PHE A 77 17.38 -22.15 0.34
CA PHE A 77 18.18 -21.91 -0.87
C PHE A 77 18.77 -23.20 -1.45
N GLY A 78 19.18 -24.14 -0.59
CA GLY A 78 19.61 -25.47 -1.00
C GLY A 78 18.49 -26.25 -1.71
N ILE A 79 17.27 -26.22 -1.15
CA ILE A 79 16.07 -26.81 -1.77
C ILE A 79 15.79 -26.16 -3.12
N LYS A 80 15.79 -24.82 -3.20
CA LYS A 80 15.63 -24.06 -4.45
C LYS A 80 16.61 -24.52 -5.52
N LYS A 81 17.90 -24.61 -5.18
CA LYS A 81 18.96 -25.02 -6.11
C LYS A 81 18.77 -26.44 -6.62
N LEU A 82 18.40 -27.38 -5.74
CA LEU A 82 18.15 -28.78 -6.13
C LEU A 82 16.85 -28.96 -6.92
N LEU A 83 15.84 -28.12 -6.65
CA LEU A 83 14.62 -28.06 -7.42
C LEU A 83 14.81 -27.35 -8.77
N GLY A 84 15.96 -26.74 -9.05
CA GLY A 84 16.25 -26.08 -10.32
C GLY A 84 15.23 -24.99 -10.68
N ILE A 85 14.62 -24.37 -9.68
CA ILE A 85 13.67 -23.28 -9.85
C ILE A 85 14.44 -21.96 -9.98
N SER A 86 13.98 -21.11 -10.89
CA SER A 86 14.49 -19.75 -11.10
C SER A 86 14.23 -18.85 -9.90
N ASP A 87 14.89 -17.68 -9.88
CA ASP A 87 14.66 -16.68 -8.84
C ASP A 87 13.21 -16.19 -8.86
N GLU A 88 12.63 -15.99 -10.05
CA GLU A 88 11.23 -15.59 -10.22
C GLU A 88 10.25 -16.65 -9.71
N GLU A 89 10.46 -17.92 -10.07
CA GLU A 89 9.63 -19.03 -9.57
C GLU A 89 9.76 -19.19 -8.05
N PHE A 90 10.97 -19.00 -7.51
CA PHE A 90 11.20 -19.05 -6.08
C PHE A 90 10.54 -17.90 -5.35
N LEU A 91 10.59 -16.68 -5.90
CA LEU A 91 9.88 -15.52 -5.35
C LEU A 91 8.36 -15.76 -5.35
N ALA A 92 7.81 -16.44 -6.35
CA ALA A 92 6.41 -16.84 -6.39
C ALA A 92 6.04 -17.97 -5.41
N LEU A 93 7.03 -18.67 -4.84
CA LEU A 93 6.85 -19.66 -3.78
C LEU A 93 6.94 -19.07 -2.38
N LEU A 94 7.49 -17.86 -2.25
CA LEU A 94 7.18 -17.06 -1.09
C LEU A 94 5.66 -16.84 -1.21
N SER A 95 4.88 -17.37 -0.26
CA SER A 95 3.49 -16.97 -0.06
C SER A 95 3.48 -15.47 -0.25
N PRO A 96 2.53 -14.91 -1.03
CA PRO A 96 2.49 -13.47 -1.27
C PRO A 96 2.77 -12.85 0.06
N SER A 97 3.92 -12.18 0.14
CA SER A 97 4.31 -11.50 1.34
C SER A 97 3.15 -10.56 1.54
N THR A 98 2.21 -10.94 2.40
CA THR A 98 1.31 -9.98 3.01
C THR A 98 2.31 -8.99 3.53
N ASP A 99 2.40 -7.85 2.86
CA ASP A 99 3.25 -6.78 3.32
C ASP A 99 2.52 -6.31 4.57
N GLU A 100 2.65 -7.08 5.66
CA GLU A 100 1.75 -7.02 6.82
C GLU A 100 1.72 -5.60 7.35
N LEU A 101 2.81 -4.88 7.15
CA LEU A 101 2.99 -3.49 7.42
C LEU A 101 2.11 -2.60 6.52
N ILE A 102 2.19 -2.72 5.19
CA ILE A 102 1.32 -1.98 4.25
C ILE A 102 -0.13 -2.41 4.41
N ASP A 103 -0.43 -3.71 4.45
CA ASP A 103 -1.77 -4.26 4.68
C ASP A 103 -2.41 -3.69 5.95
N THR A 104 -1.69 -3.71 7.06
CA THR A 104 -2.21 -3.20 8.34
C THR A 104 -2.41 -1.68 8.29
N LEU A 105 -1.47 -0.94 7.68
CA LEU A 105 -1.58 0.50 7.54
C LEU A 105 -2.76 0.90 6.62
N ALA A 106 -2.90 0.22 5.48
CA ALA A 106 -3.98 0.42 4.52
C ALA A 106 -5.33 0.08 5.14
N LEU A 107 -5.45 -1.06 5.83
CA LEU A 107 -6.67 -1.47 6.53
C LEU A 107 -7.03 -0.48 7.65
N ALA A 108 -6.06 0.01 8.42
CA ALA A 108 -6.31 1.02 9.44
C ALA A 108 -6.88 2.31 8.82
N SER A 109 -6.29 2.78 7.72
CA SER A 109 -6.82 3.94 6.99
C SER A 109 -8.22 3.68 6.43
N PHE A 110 -8.43 2.50 5.84
CA PHE A 110 -9.69 2.06 5.24
C PHE A 110 -10.83 2.02 6.26
N TYR A 111 -10.61 1.39 7.42
CA TYR A 111 -11.59 1.31 8.50
C TYR A 111 -11.88 2.66 9.16
N ASN A 112 -11.03 3.67 8.99
CA ASN A 112 -11.30 5.01 9.49
C ASN A 112 -12.02 5.91 8.45
N THR A 113 -11.89 5.61 7.17
CA THR A 113 -12.29 6.51 6.07
C THR A 113 -13.47 5.96 5.28
N TYR A 114 -13.32 4.79 4.67
CA TYR A 114 -14.30 4.24 3.72
C TYR A 114 -15.39 3.41 4.41
N SER A 115 -14.99 2.53 5.33
CA SER A 115 -15.93 1.60 5.99
C SER A 115 -16.37 2.05 7.37
N TYR A 116 -15.72 3.05 7.96
CA TYR A 116 -15.88 3.51 9.35
C TYR A 116 -16.21 2.37 10.36
N ASN A 117 -15.18 1.73 10.91
CA ASN A 117 -15.31 0.61 11.84
C ASN A 117 -14.33 0.74 13.03
N PRO A 118 -14.72 1.44 14.11
CA PRO A 118 -13.87 1.64 15.30
C PRO A 118 -13.42 0.34 15.98
N ASP A 119 -14.23 -0.72 15.95
CA ASP A 119 -13.91 -2.00 16.58
C ASP A 119 -12.76 -2.72 15.85
N LYS A 120 -12.74 -2.60 14.51
CA LYS A 120 -11.62 -3.08 13.70
C LYS A 120 -10.35 -2.28 13.94
N LEU A 121 -10.45 -0.96 14.13
CA LEU A 121 -9.30 -0.13 14.51
C LEU A 121 -8.73 -0.54 15.88
N GLU A 122 -9.60 -0.81 16.86
CA GLU A 122 -9.18 -1.31 18.18
C GLU A 122 -8.54 -2.70 18.08
N THR A 123 -9.06 -3.57 17.23
CA THR A 123 -8.44 -4.88 16.95
C THR A 123 -7.03 -4.72 16.37
N ILE A 124 -6.82 -3.79 15.44
CA ILE A 124 -5.49 -3.49 14.89
C ILE A 124 -4.57 -2.95 15.99
N LEU A 125 -5.03 -2.02 16.82
CA LEU A 125 -4.25 -1.45 17.92
C LEU A 125 -3.80 -2.51 18.92
N ASN A 126 -4.70 -3.39 19.34
CA ASN A 126 -4.38 -4.46 20.29
C ASN A 126 -3.30 -5.40 19.73
N ARG A 127 -3.29 -5.67 18.42
CA ARG A 127 -2.25 -6.48 17.77
C ARG A 127 -0.91 -5.76 17.65
N LEU A 128 -0.94 -4.44 17.51
CA LEU A 128 0.26 -3.61 17.37
C LEU A 128 0.84 -3.17 18.71
N ASP A 129 0.15 -3.35 19.84
CA ASP A 129 0.59 -2.89 21.17
C ASP A 129 1.97 -3.45 21.55
N LYS A 130 2.34 -4.65 21.08
CA LYS A 130 3.68 -5.24 21.25
C LYS A 130 4.82 -4.39 20.66
N TYR A 131 4.51 -3.49 19.72
CA TYR A 131 5.47 -2.58 19.08
C TYR A 131 5.47 -1.17 19.68
N ARG A 132 4.61 -0.87 20.67
CA ARG A 132 4.42 0.50 21.20
C ARG A 132 5.69 1.17 21.76
N LEU A 133 6.67 0.38 22.17
CA LEU A 133 7.96 0.86 22.69
C LEU A 133 9.12 0.69 21.70
N GLN A 134 8.87 0.12 20.52
CA GLN A 134 9.89 -0.16 19.50
C GLN A 134 10.03 1.03 18.54
N LEU A 135 10.54 2.16 19.02
CA LEU A 135 10.55 3.46 18.31
C LEU A 135 11.17 3.43 16.90
N THR A 136 12.10 2.50 16.65
CA THR A 136 12.77 2.33 15.35
C THR A 136 12.03 1.39 14.40
N SER A 137 11.03 0.66 14.88
CA SER A 137 10.28 -0.32 14.09
C SER A 137 9.28 0.39 13.16
N PRO A 138 9.15 -0.03 11.89
CA PRO A 138 8.08 0.46 11.02
C PRO A 138 6.68 0.21 11.61
N PHE A 139 6.49 -0.90 12.33
CA PHE A 139 5.23 -1.20 13.02
C PHE A 139 4.89 -0.19 14.11
N PHE A 140 5.87 0.47 14.72
CA PHE A 140 5.61 1.57 15.65
C PHE A 140 4.97 2.77 14.93
N LYS A 141 5.40 3.09 13.71
CA LYS A 141 4.78 4.16 12.90
C LYS A 141 3.32 3.82 12.58
N VAL A 142 3.03 2.56 12.22
CA VAL A 142 1.66 2.08 11.97
C VAL A 142 0.83 2.13 13.26
N TYR A 143 1.39 1.73 14.39
CA TYR A 143 0.74 1.82 15.70
C TYR A 143 0.36 3.26 16.03
N THR A 144 1.31 4.20 15.95
CA THR A 144 1.06 5.62 16.27
C THR A 144 0.04 6.23 15.31
N TYR A 145 0.14 5.95 14.01
CA TYR A 145 -0.86 6.40 13.05
C TYR A 145 -2.26 5.87 13.39
N THR A 146 -2.39 4.56 13.64
CA THR A 146 -3.66 3.91 14.02
C THR A 146 -4.23 4.50 15.31
N GLN A 147 -3.35 4.81 16.28
CA GLN A 147 -3.75 5.40 17.56
C GLN A 147 -4.32 6.81 17.36
N ILE A 148 -3.69 7.61 16.50
CA ILE A 148 -4.16 8.96 16.17
C ILE A 148 -5.53 8.91 15.47
N ILE A 149 -5.68 8.09 14.42
CA ILE A 149 -6.95 8.01 13.70
C ILE A 149 -8.07 7.41 14.57
N SER A 150 -7.76 6.47 15.48
CA SER A 150 -8.73 5.94 16.44
C SER A 150 -9.19 7.00 17.43
N GLN A 151 -8.32 7.90 17.89
CA GLN A 151 -8.71 9.04 18.72
C GLN A 151 -9.61 10.00 17.95
N ILE A 152 -9.28 10.31 16.69
CA ILE A 152 -10.10 11.16 15.82
C ILE A 152 -11.50 10.53 15.61
N ALA A 153 -11.57 9.23 15.34
CA ALA A 153 -12.84 8.50 15.20
C ALA A 153 -13.71 8.61 16.46
N ARG A 154 -13.08 8.62 17.64
CA ARG A 154 -13.73 8.81 18.95
C ARG A 154 -13.97 10.28 19.31
N LYS A 155 -13.80 11.22 18.37
CA LYS A 155 -13.93 12.68 18.57
C LYS A 155 -13.00 13.24 19.65
N GLN A 156 -11.88 12.57 19.90
CA GLN A 156 -10.83 13.04 20.80
C GLN A 156 -9.82 13.87 20.02
N LYS A 157 -9.12 14.77 20.71
CA LYS A 157 -8.05 15.58 20.12
C LYS A 157 -6.70 14.86 20.32
N PRO A 158 -6.13 14.25 19.27
CA PRO A 158 -4.85 13.56 19.38
C PRO A 158 -3.69 14.54 19.53
N ASP A 159 -2.64 14.12 20.25
CA ASP A 159 -1.32 14.74 20.11
C ASP A 159 -0.62 14.15 18.88
N VAL A 160 -0.38 15.01 17.90
CA VAL A 160 0.20 14.66 16.59
C VAL A 160 1.56 15.33 16.35
N SER A 161 1.99 16.18 17.29
CA SER A 161 3.17 17.04 17.13
C SER A 161 4.45 16.23 16.96
N SER A 162 4.66 15.27 17.86
CA SER A 162 5.80 14.34 17.83
C SER A 162 5.77 13.43 16.61
N PHE A 163 4.59 12.90 16.25
CA PHE A 163 4.40 12.03 15.09
C PHE A 163 4.78 12.75 13.79
N PHE A 164 4.23 13.95 13.54
CA PHE A 164 4.56 14.72 12.34
C PHE A 164 6.02 15.12 12.28
N LYS A 165 6.59 15.63 13.38
CA LYS A 165 8.00 15.99 13.44
C LYS A 165 8.92 14.81 13.13
N ASN A 166 8.61 13.62 13.66
CA ASN A 166 9.41 12.43 13.44
C ASN A 166 9.31 11.90 12.00
N ASN A 167 8.12 11.96 11.39
CA ASN A 167 7.95 11.55 10.00
C ASN A 167 8.59 12.54 9.04
N ASP A 168 8.42 13.84 9.25
CA ASP A 168 9.03 14.87 8.39
C ASP A 168 10.56 14.77 8.45
N LYS A 169 11.12 14.54 9.66
CA LYS A 169 12.55 14.25 9.83
C LYS A 169 12.95 12.96 9.10
N TYR A 170 12.16 11.90 9.20
CA TYR A 170 12.46 10.62 8.54
C TYR A 170 12.58 10.78 7.02
N PHE A 171 11.61 11.40 6.37
CA PHE A 171 11.65 11.62 4.91
C PHE A 171 12.76 12.58 4.48
N GLN A 172 13.13 13.56 5.30
CA GLN A 172 14.25 14.47 5.00
C GLN A 172 15.61 13.76 4.91
N TYR A 173 15.83 12.69 5.67
CA TYR A 173 17.11 11.95 5.72
C TYR A 173 17.05 10.59 5.03
N CYS A 174 15.95 10.26 4.36
CA CYS A 174 15.81 8.97 3.68
C CYS A 174 16.32 9.09 2.24
N ASP A 175 17.35 8.31 1.90
CA ASP A 175 17.93 8.32 0.55
C ASP A 175 17.22 7.36 -0.43
N ASP A 176 16.57 6.32 0.08
CA ASP A 176 15.80 5.35 -0.72
C ASP A 176 14.47 5.01 -0.03
N LEU A 177 13.40 5.03 -0.80
CA LEU A 177 12.04 4.83 -0.31
C LEU A 177 11.52 3.45 -0.70
N THR A 178 10.86 2.79 0.25
CA THR A 178 10.09 1.57 0.04
C THR A 178 8.64 1.90 -0.32
N ASP A 179 7.86 0.89 -0.73
CA ASP A 179 6.44 1.10 -1.00
C ASP A 179 5.70 1.53 0.28
N PHE A 180 6.05 0.96 1.43
CA PHE A 180 5.52 1.38 2.73
C PHE A 180 5.69 2.89 2.97
N ASP A 181 6.84 3.45 2.59
CA ASP A 181 7.12 4.86 2.80
C ASP A 181 6.20 5.77 1.98
N ILE A 182 5.78 5.31 0.79
CA ILE A 182 4.80 6.01 -0.04
C ILE A 182 3.45 6.05 0.65
N TYR A 183 2.95 4.90 1.14
CA TYR A 183 1.69 4.83 1.88
C TYR A 183 1.72 5.68 3.13
N LEU A 184 2.81 5.56 3.91
CA LEU A 184 2.99 6.35 5.12
C LEU A 184 2.98 7.85 4.80
N ASN A 185 3.64 8.28 3.73
CA ASN A 185 3.67 9.68 3.32
C ASN A 185 2.27 10.18 2.93
N ILE A 186 1.57 9.46 2.05
CA ILE A 186 0.20 9.82 1.61
C ILE A 186 -0.74 9.93 2.81
N LEU A 187 -0.72 8.94 3.69
CA LEU A 187 -1.57 8.93 4.88
C LEU A 187 -1.22 10.03 5.88
N ASN A 188 0.07 10.38 5.98
CA ASN A 188 0.53 11.52 6.76
C ASN A 188 0.04 12.85 6.16
N LEU A 189 0.10 13.02 4.84
CA LEU A 189 -0.45 14.19 4.13
C LEU A 189 -1.96 14.32 4.37
N ASN A 190 -2.69 13.22 4.21
CA ASN A 190 -4.14 13.17 4.42
C ASN A 190 -4.52 13.52 5.86
N LEU A 191 -3.80 12.97 6.84
CA LEU A 191 -3.99 13.28 8.25
C LEU A 191 -3.74 14.75 8.56
N LYS A 192 -2.67 15.34 7.98
CA LYS A 192 -2.41 16.78 8.08
C LYS A 192 -3.57 17.59 7.47
N ARG A 193 -4.13 17.18 6.32
CA ARG A 193 -5.27 17.89 5.69
C ARG A 193 -6.52 17.85 6.56
N SER A 194 -6.81 16.71 7.17
CA SER A 194 -7.98 16.57 8.07
C SER A 194 -7.85 17.38 9.35
N LEU A 195 -6.66 17.45 9.94
CA LEU A 195 -6.44 18.15 11.19
C LEU A 195 -6.23 19.66 11.02
N PHE A 196 -5.72 20.08 9.86
CA PHE A 196 -5.42 21.47 9.56
C PHE A 196 -5.99 21.88 8.19
N PRO A 197 -7.32 21.91 8.04
CA PRO A 197 -7.95 22.31 6.77
C PRO A 197 -7.51 23.72 6.36
N GLY A 198 -7.30 23.93 5.06
CA GLY A 198 -6.87 25.21 4.49
C GLY A 198 -5.38 25.53 4.62
N LYS A 199 -4.58 24.74 5.37
CA LYS A 199 -3.12 24.89 5.34
C LYS A 199 -2.53 24.28 4.08
N GLN A 200 -1.57 24.97 3.48
CA GLN A 200 -0.71 24.37 2.47
C GLN A 200 0.14 23.28 3.12
N ILE A 201 0.13 22.11 2.50
CA ILE A 201 0.87 20.95 2.97
C ILE A 201 1.75 20.49 1.82
N ASN A 202 3.06 20.65 1.98
CA ASN A 202 4.01 20.30 0.93
C ASN A 202 4.05 18.78 0.74
N SER A 203 3.95 18.37 -0.52
CA SER A 203 4.18 16.99 -0.94
C SER A 203 5.68 16.72 -1.05
N ASP A 204 6.11 15.49 -0.77
CA ASP A 204 7.52 15.11 -0.78
C ASP A 204 7.99 14.77 -2.21
N PHE A 205 9.07 15.43 -2.65
CA PHE A 205 9.60 15.24 -4.00
C PHE A 205 10.10 13.82 -4.23
N LEU A 206 10.81 13.22 -3.28
CA LEU A 206 11.38 11.88 -3.44
C LEU A 206 10.28 10.82 -3.57
N VAL A 207 9.20 10.99 -2.80
CA VAL A 207 8.00 10.13 -2.90
C VAL A 207 7.38 10.24 -4.30
N SER A 208 7.25 11.46 -4.84
CA SER A 208 6.72 11.66 -6.21
C SER A 208 7.56 10.94 -7.27
N GLN A 209 8.89 10.95 -7.15
CA GLN A 209 9.79 10.24 -8.06
C GLN A 209 9.65 8.72 -7.92
N LYS A 210 9.49 8.22 -6.69
CA LYS A 210 9.27 6.79 -6.44
C LYS A 210 7.95 6.31 -7.06
N ILE A 211 6.88 7.10 -6.94
CA ILE A 211 5.59 6.82 -7.59
C ILE A 211 5.77 6.73 -9.11
N LEU A 212 6.45 7.71 -9.73
CA LEU A 212 6.72 7.70 -11.18
C LEU A 212 7.54 6.48 -11.63
N SER A 213 8.48 6.02 -10.80
CA SER A 213 9.21 4.77 -11.06
C SER A 213 8.31 3.55 -10.94
N GLY A 214 7.40 3.54 -9.97
CA GLY A 214 6.45 2.45 -9.74
C GLY A 214 5.47 2.24 -10.89
N LEU A 215 5.04 3.32 -11.54
CA LEU A 215 4.19 3.29 -12.74
C LEU A 215 4.83 2.63 -13.96
N LYS A 216 6.16 2.40 -13.92
CA LYS A 216 6.90 1.67 -14.95
C LYS A 216 6.97 0.15 -14.70
N SER A 217 6.27 -0.35 -13.69
CA SER A 217 6.12 -1.77 -13.38
C SER A 217 5.49 -2.55 -14.55
N ASN A 218 5.77 -3.85 -14.63
CA ASN A 218 5.09 -4.79 -15.54
C ASN A 218 3.83 -5.43 -14.90
N ASP A 219 3.63 -5.20 -13.61
CA ASP A 219 2.48 -5.68 -12.84
C ASP A 219 1.35 -4.63 -12.88
N LEU A 220 0.23 -5.00 -13.51
CA LEU A 220 -0.93 -4.12 -13.70
C LEU A 220 -1.60 -3.73 -12.36
N ASP A 221 -1.70 -4.65 -11.40
CA ASP A 221 -2.29 -4.36 -10.09
C ASP A 221 -1.46 -3.27 -9.37
N ARG A 222 -0.13 -3.43 -9.43
CA ARG A 222 0.81 -2.45 -8.89
C ARG A 222 0.72 -1.10 -9.62
N ILE A 223 0.50 -1.08 -10.93
CA ILE A 223 0.33 0.15 -11.72
C ILE A 223 -0.93 0.90 -11.28
N TYR A 224 -2.08 0.22 -11.10
CA TYR A 224 -3.29 0.88 -10.59
C TYR A 224 -3.03 1.50 -9.22
N VAL A 225 -2.43 0.75 -8.30
CA VAL A 225 -2.08 1.25 -6.97
C VAL A 225 -1.24 2.53 -7.05
N TYR A 226 -0.14 2.53 -7.84
CA TYR A 226 0.68 3.74 -8.00
C TYR A 226 -0.05 4.86 -8.72
N TRP A 227 -0.96 4.56 -9.64
CA TRP A 227 -1.83 5.56 -10.26
C TRP A 227 -2.71 6.24 -9.20
N GLY A 228 -3.36 5.46 -8.33
CA GLY A 228 -4.13 5.99 -7.21
C GLY A 228 -3.27 6.89 -6.29
N CYS A 229 -2.06 6.46 -5.95
CA CYS A 229 -1.09 7.27 -5.19
C CYS A 229 -0.69 8.56 -5.91
N ALA A 230 -0.52 8.51 -7.24
CA ALA A 230 -0.23 9.68 -8.05
C ALA A 230 -1.38 10.68 -8.06
N ILE A 231 -2.62 10.19 -8.15
CA ILE A 231 -3.81 11.02 -8.06
C ILE A 231 -3.96 11.66 -6.68
N ASP A 232 -3.62 10.95 -5.60
CA ASP A 232 -3.57 11.55 -4.25
C ASP A 232 -2.64 12.78 -4.20
N PHE A 233 -1.48 12.71 -4.88
CA PHE A 233 -0.54 13.84 -5.03
C PHE A 233 -1.10 14.96 -5.92
N VAL A 234 -1.68 14.62 -7.08
CA VAL A 234 -2.32 15.61 -7.97
C VAL A 234 -3.39 16.40 -7.23
N MET A 235 -4.25 15.72 -6.47
CA MET A 235 -5.28 16.36 -5.69
C MET A 235 -4.71 17.20 -4.55
N ASN A 236 -3.60 16.77 -3.93
CA ASN A 236 -2.89 17.58 -2.93
C ASN A 236 -2.42 18.93 -3.51
N PHE A 237 -1.76 18.90 -4.68
CA PHE A 237 -1.35 20.12 -5.39
C PHE A 237 -2.55 21.00 -5.76
N TYR A 238 -3.61 20.40 -6.29
CA TYR A 238 -4.82 21.12 -6.66
C TYR A 238 -5.42 21.87 -5.47
N ILE A 239 -5.55 21.20 -4.32
CA ILE A 239 -6.11 21.80 -3.11
C ILE A 239 -5.18 22.86 -2.50
N ASN A 240 -3.86 22.76 -2.71
CA ASN A 240 -2.92 23.82 -2.32
C ASN A 240 -2.95 25.04 -3.25
N HIS A 241 -3.86 25.08 -4.23
CA HIS A 241 -3.93 26.07 -5.32
C HIS A 241 -2.71 26.05 -6.25
N GLN A 242 -2.09 24.89 -6.43
CA GLN A 242 -0.93 24.67 -7.29
C GLN A 242 -1.33 23.94 -8.58
N ALA A 243 -2.28 24.50 -9.33
CA ALA A 243 -2.86 23.86 -10.51
C ALA A 243 -1.82 23.51 -11.59
N ASP A 244 -0.85 24.40 -11.84
CA ASP A 244 0.21 24.15 -12.83
C ASP A 244 1.08 22.95 -12.43
N GLN A 245 1.46 22.86 -11.14
CA GLN A 245 2.21 21.71 -10.62
C GLN A 245 1.39 20.42 -10.69
N ALA A 246 0.08 20.49 -10.38
CA ALA A 246 -0.83 19.35 -10.49
C ALA A 246 -0.88 18.83 -11.94
N ILE A 247 -1.01 19.73 -12.92
CA ILE A 247 -1.06 19.41 -14.35
C ILE A 247 0.27 18.83 -14.83
N ASP A 248 1.40 19.43 -14.45
CA ASP A 248 2.72 18.97 -14.89
C ASP A 248 3.09 17.62 -14.27
N PHE A 249 2.68 17.36 -13.03
CA PHE A 249 2.84 16.04 -12.43
C PHE A 249 1.92 15.00 -13.11
N LEU A 250 0.65 15.35 -13.37
CA LEU A 250 -0.29 14.47 -14.09
C LEU A 250 0.23 14.07 -15.49
N LYS A 251 0.88 14.99 -16.21
CA LYS A 251 1.53 14.68 -17.51
C LYS A 251 2.68 13.69 -17.35
N GLN A 252 3.51 13.84 -16.31
CA GLN A 252 4.61 12.90 -16.03
C GLN A 252 4.08 11.50 -15.71
N VAL A 253 3.00 11.43 -14.92
CA VAL A 253 2.30 10.17 -14.59
C VAL A 253 1.79 9.49 -15.86
N TYR A 254 1.10 10.23 -16.74
CA TYR A 254 0.63 9.72 -18.03
C TYR A 254 1.78 9.17 -18.88
N GLN A 255 2.88 9.92 -19.00
CA GLN A 255 4.05 9.49 -19.75
C GLN A 255 4.68 8.21 -19.17
N ALA A 256 4.77 8.08 -17.84
CA ALA A 256 5.31 6.90 -17.18
C ALA A 256 4.52 5.63 -17.53
N ILE A 257 3.19 5.69 -17.44
CA ILE A 257 2.29 4.56 -17.76
C ILE A 257 2.28 4.26 -19.26
N ASN A 258 2.27 5.29 -20.10
CA ASN A 258 2.31 5.09 -21.54
C ASN A 258 3.63 4.41 -21.98
N THR A 259 4.73 4.72 -21.30
CA THR A 259 6.03 4.09 -21.56
C THR A 259 6.09 2.62 -21.11
N SER A 260 5.36 2.24 -20.06
CA SER A 260 5.26 0.83 -19.64
C SER A 260 4.33 0.00 -20.53
N GLY A 261 3.55 0.63 -21.39
CA GLY A 261 2.57 -0.05 -22.25
C GLY A 261 1.30 -0.49 -21.52
N ALA A 262 1.12 -0.08 -20.27
CA ALA A 262 -0.02 -0.45 -19.44
C ALA A 262 -1.23 0.50 -19.53
N MET A 263 -1.18 1.49 -20.43
CA MET A 263 -2.24 2.50 -20.57
C MET A 263 -3.51 1.89 -21.19
N ASP A 264 -4.50 1.61 -20.35
CA ASP A 264 -5.83 1.16 -20.75
C ASP A 264 -6.82 2.33 -20.96
N ASP A 265 -8.06 2.00 -21.31
CA ASP A 265 -9.11 2.99 -21.56
C ASP A 265 -9.57 3.71 -20.27
N HIS A 266 -9.53 3.04 -19.11
CA HIS A 266 -9.90 3.66 -17.84
C HIS A 266 -8.86 4.67 -17.37
N LEU A 267 -7.59 4.32 -17.31
CA LEU A 267 -6.49 5.22 -16.96
C LEU A 267 -6.44 6.43 -17.91
N ARG A 268 -6.68 6.20 -19.21
CA ARG A 268 -6.78 7.28 -20.20
C ARG A 268 -7.95 8.21 -19.94
N ASN A 269 -9.15 7.65 -19.70
CA ASN A 269 -10.32 8.44 -19.36
C ASN A 269 -10.10 9.24 -18.07
N CYS A 270 -9.58 8.60 -17.01
CA CYS A 270 -9.25 9.28 -15.75
C CYS A 270 -8.25 10.43 -15.97
N TYR A 271 -7.18 10.21 -16.73
CA TYR A 271 -6.23 11.28 -17.09
C TYR A 271 -6.93 12.47 -17.76
N GLU A 272 -7.76 12.21 -18.78
CA GLU A 272 -8.46 13.26 -19.52
C GLU A 272 -9.45 14.04 -18.65
N GLN A 273 -10.22 13.33 -17.82
CA GLN A 273 -11.24 13.94 -16.97
C GLN A 273 -10.59 14.75 -15.83
N ILE A 274 -9.51 14.25 -15.23
CA ILE A 274 -8.75 14.99 -14.21
C ILE A 274 -8.13 16.24 -14.84
N GLY A 275 -7.56 16.15 -16.03
CA GLY A 275 -7.03 17.33 -16.74
C GLY A 275 -8.09 18.40 -17.01
N LYS A 276 -9.32 18.00 -17.37
CA LYS A 276 -10.45 18.93 -17.52
C LYS A 276 -10.86 19.54 -16.18
N LEU A 277 -10.85 18.76 -15.10
CA LEU A 277 -11.18 19.24 -13.75
C LEU A 277 -10.17 20.30 -13.30
N LEU A 278 -8.87 20.03 -13.42
CA LEU A 278 -7.80 20.95 -13.02
C LEU A 278 -7.80 22.28 -13.80
N THR A 279 -8.42 22.29 -15.00
CA THR A 279 -8.54 23.49 -15.86
C THR A 279 -9.93 24.13 -15.81
N ASN A 280 -10.77 23.76 -14.83
CA ASN A 280 -12.15 24.25 -14.66
C ASN A 280 -13.06 24.08 -15.90
N LYS A 281 -12.77 23.07 -16.74
CA LYS A 281 -13.54 22.79 -17.97
C LYS A 281 -14.73 21.85 -17.74
N VAL A 282 -14.81 21.21 -16.58
CA VAL A 282 -15.91 20.31 -16.17
C VAL A 282 -16.26 20.53 -14.70
N THR A 283 -17.50 20.22 -14.34
CA THR A 283 -17.93 20.23 -12.94
C THR A 283 -17.62 18.90 -12.27
N PHE A 284 -17.38 18.91 -10.96
CA PHE A 284 -17.06 17.70 -10.19
C PHE A 284 -18.09 16.56 -10.36
N PRO A 285 -19.42 16.82 -10.35
CA PRO A 285 -20.40 15.76 -10.59
C PRO A 285 -20.29 15.13 -11.98
N SER A 286 -20.13 15.96 -13.03
CA SER A 286 -19.96 15.46 -14.41
C SER A 286 -18.68 14.65 -14.60
N PHE A 287 -17.62 15.09 -13.93
CA PHE A 287 -16.32 14.43 -13.87
C PHE A 287 -16.41 13.03 -13.24
N SER A 288 -16.98 12.95 -12.03
CA SER A 288 -17.10 11.68 -11.28
C SER A 288 -17.91 10.65 -12.07
N GLN A 289 -19.05 11.06 -12.64
CA GLN A 289 -19.88 10.19 -13.47
C GLN A 289 -19.14 9.64 -14.68
N SER A 290 -18.31 10.46 -15.34
CA SER A 290 -17.54 10.04 -16.53
C SER A 290 -16.46 9.01 -16.20
N ILE A 291 -15.83 9.10 -15.02
CA ILE A 291 -14.82 8.14 -14.59
C ILE A 291 -15.45 6.77 -14.30
N LEU A 292 -16.58 6.76 -13.59
CA LEU A 292 -17.27 5.54 -13.15
C LEU A 292 -17.92 4.74 -14.30
N GLN A 293 -17.98 5.29 -15.51
CA GLN A 293 -18.48 4.60 -16.71
C GLN A 293 -17.40 3.77 -17.42
N SER A 294 -16.12 3.94 -17.06
CA SER A 294 -15.00 3.20 -17.63
C SER A 294 -14.66 1.94 -16.83
N GLN A 295 -14.10 0.93 -17.48
CA GLN A 295 -13.70 -0.34 -16.87
C GLN A 295 -12.16 -0.41 -16.76
N PRO A 296 -11.61 -0.91 -15.64
CA PRO A 296 -12.31 -1.59 -14.53
C PRO A 296 -13.01 -0.64 -13.57
N VAL A 297 -14.02 -1.16 -12.85
CA VAL A 297 -14.70 -0.44 -11.76
C VAL A 297 -14.11 -0.89 -10.42
N PHE A 298 -13.54 0.06 -9.69
CA PHE A 298 -13.08 -0.14 -8.31
C PHE A 298 -14.16 0.27 -7.31
N ASN A 299 -14.30 -0.49 -6.22
CA ASN A 299 -15.45 -0.37 -5.30
C ASN A 299 -15.47 0.96 -4.57
N TYR A 300 -14.29 1.48 -4.21
CA TYR A 300 -14.14 2.66 -3.34
C TYR A 300 -13.76 3.95 -4.10
N GLU A 301 -13.68 3.89 -5.43
CA GLU A 301 -13.30 5.05 -6.24
C GLU A 301 -14.36 6.16 -6.21
N ASN A 302 -15.64 5.79 -6.28
CA ASN A 302 -16.73 6.76 -6.15
C ASN A 302 -16.71 7.45 -4.78
N ASP A 303 -16.46 6.67 -3.71
CA ASP A 303 -16.37 7.21 -2.35
C ASP A 303 -15.22 8.21 -2.22
N PHE A 304 -14.05 7.88 -2.79
CA PHE A 304 -12.92 8.81 -2.86
C PHE A 304 -13.33 10.13 -3.51
N TRP A 305 -13.89 10.09 -4.73
CA TRP A 305 -14.24 11.30 -5.46
C TRP A 305 -15.29 12.14 -4.71
N ASN A 306 -16.31 11.51 -4.11
CA ASN A 306 -17.33 12.22 -3.35
C ASN A 306 -16.75 12.91 -2.10
N GLU A 307 -15.86 12.24 -1.38
CA GLU A 307 -15.19 12.82 -0.20
C GLU A 307 -14.26 13.99 -0.58
N ILE A 308 -13.51 13.88 -1.69
CA ILE A 308 -12.72 14.99 -2.22
C ILE A 308 -13.59 16.19 -2.56
N HIS A 309 -14.73 15.96 -3.25
CA HIS A 309 -15.66 17.03 -3.60
C HIS A 309 -16.19 17.77 -2.37
N ASN A 310 -16.64 16.99 -1.38
CA ASN A 310 -17.18 17.53 -0.13
C ASN A 310 -16.12 18.33 0.62
N PHE A 311 -14.88 17.82 0.69
CA PHE A 311 -13.79 18.54 1.33
C PHE A 311 -13.51 19.88 0.65
N ILE A 312 -13.40 19.90 -0.69
CA ILE A 312 -13.17 21.13 -1.46
C ILE A 312 -14.29 22.13 -1.19
N LYS A 313 -15.54 21.71 -1.32
CA LYS A 313 -16.72 22.57 -1.11
C LYS A 313 -16.81 23.16 0.31
N MET A 314 -16.35 22.43 1.33
CA MET A 314 -16.42 22.88 2.72
C MET A 314 -15.25 23.77 3.14
N ASN A 315 -14.10 23.67 2.48
CA ASN A 315 -12.84 24.25 2.99
C ASN A 315 -12.12 25.18 2.00
N ILE A 316 -12.56 25.23 0.75
CA ILE A 316 -11.96 26.04 -0.32
C ILE A 316 -13.10 26.83 -0.96
N ASN A 317 -13.18 28.12 -0.61
CA ASN A 317 -14.11 29.06 -1.23
C ASN A 317 -13.49 29.70 -2.46
#